data_AF-A0A931VM16-F1
#
_entry.id   AF-A0A931VM16-F1
#
_cell.length_a   1.000
_cell.length_b   1.000
_cell.length_c   1.000
_cell.angle_alpha   90.00
_cell.angle_beta   90.00
_cell.angle_gamma   90.00
#
_symmetry.space_group_name_H-M   'P 1'
#
loop_
_entity.id
_entity.type
_entity.pdbx_description
1 polymer ?
#
loop_
_entity_poly.entity_id
_entity_poly.type
_entity_poly.pdbx_seq_one_letter_code
_entity_poly.pdbx_strand_id
1 'polypeptide(L)'
;MNKYFIIVTGEVKHVTIIAKKNEWRFEPEIIDINRGDKVIATVVNEDDYDHGLAIDAFGVSQRMPANSTITVEFTATQAGDFPFYCSVPCGEGIVDGKKRTHFDMIGKIQVKNLVTEAQ
;
A
#
# COMPACT_ATOMS: atom_id res chain seq x y z
N MET A 1 -1.38 -2.48 35.03
CA MET A 1 -1.28 -3.70 34.19
C MET A 1 -1.73 -3.30 32.79
N ASN A 2 -0.80 -3.14 31.85
CA ASN A 2 -1.16 -2.79 30.48
C ASN A 2 -1.73 -4.04 29.81
N LYS A 3 -3.05 -4.09 29.66
CA LYS A 3 -3.71 -5.09 28.82
C LYS A 3 -3.29 -4.82 27.38
N TYR A 4 -2.44 -5.68 26.83
CA TYR A 4 -2.21 -5.75 25.40
C TYR A 4 -3.48 -6.32 24.76
N PHE A 5 -4.35 -5.43 24.28
CA PHE A 5 -5.45 -5.85 23.41
C PHE A 5 -4.86 -6.16 22.03
N ILE A 6 -4.85 -7.43 21.65
CA ILE A 6 -4.71 -7.79 20.24
C ILE A 6 -6.02 -7.39 19.58
N ILE A 7 -6.04 -6.23 18.93
CA ILE A 7 -7.16 -5.82 18.09
C ILE A 7 -6.99 -6.56 16.76
N VAL A 8 -7.66 -7.69 16.62
CA VAL A 8 -7.95 -8.31 15.33
C VAL A 8 -9.41 -7.97 15.06
N THR A 9 -9.72 -7.24 13.98
CA THR A 9 -11.09 -7.22 13.46
C THR A 9 -11.50 -8.64 13.04
N GLY A 10 -10.51 -9.43 12.61
CA GLY A 10 -10.67 -10.77 12.06
C GLY A 10 -11.13 -10.77 10.61
N GLU A 11 -11.36 -9.62 9.98
CA GLU A 11 -11.81 -9.55 8.59
C GLU A 11 -10.65 -9.69 7.61
N VAL A 12 -10.91 -10.44 6.54
CA VAL A 12 -10.04 -10.48 5.37
C VAL A 12 -10.50 -9.38 4.41
N LYS A 13 -9.62 -8.41 4.14
CA LYS A 13 -9.83 -7.36 3.14
C LYS A 13 -9.06 -7.68 1.88
N HIS A 14 -9.77 -7.70 0.76
CA HIS A 14 -9.16 -7.75 -0.56
C HIS A 14 -9.03 -6.33 -1.11
N VAL A 15 -7.82 -5.96 -1.52
CA VAL A 15 -7.54 -4.66 -2.16
C VAL A 15 -6.77 -4.89 -3.45
N THR A 16 -6.84 -3.93 -4.36
CA THR A 16 -6.03 -3.92 -5.59
C THR A 16 -5.14 -2.69 -5.57
N ILE A 17 -3.86 -2.86 -5.88
CA ILE A 17 -2.88 -1.77 -5.99
C ILE A 17 -2.25 -1.87 -7.37
N ILE A 18 -2.37 -0.82 -8.18
CA ILE A 18 -1.91 -0.82 -9.57
C ILE A 18 -0.81 0.22 -9.71
N ALA A 19 0.40 -0.18 -10.13
CA ALA A 19 1.35 0.76 -10.72
C ALA A 19 0.87 1.07 -12.15
N LYS A 20 0.33 2.27 -12.35
CA LYS A 20 -0.28 2.69 -13.61
C LYS A 20 0.78 2.97 -14.66
N LYS A 21 0.56 2.42 -15.86
CA LYS A 21 1.52 2.48 -16.95
C LYS A 21 1.96 3.91 -17.27
N ASN A 22 3.26 4.19 -17.13
CA ASN A 22 3.92 5.48 -17.40
C ASN A 22 3.33 6.66 -16.61
N GLU A 23 2.84 6.41 -15.40
CA GLU A 23 2.25 7.48 -14.58
C GLU A 23 3.02 7.77 -13.28
N TRP A 24 4.01 6.93 -12.92
CA TRP A 24 4.75 7.06 -11.65
C TRP A 24 3.81 7.35 -10.46
N ARG A 25 2.73 6.57 -10.37
CA ARG A 25 1.80 6.56 -9.24
C ARG A 25 1.21 5.18 -9.02
N PHE A 26 0.67 4.98 -7.83
CA PHE A 26 -0.21 3.86 -7.54
C PHE A 26 -1.67 4.26 -7.68
N GLU A 27 -2.52 3.33 -8.09
CA GLU A 27 -3.96 3.46 -8.07
C GLU A 27 -4.58 2.31 -7.26
N PRO A 28 -5.42 2.59 -6.24
CA PRO A 28 -5.71 3.92 -5.70
C PRO A 28 -4.51 4.50 -4.91
N GLU A 29 -4.43 5.83 -4.80
CA GLU A 29 -3.41 6.49 -3.95
C GLU A 29 -3.78 6.43 -2.45
N ILE A 30 -5.04 6.14 -2.12
CA ILE A 30 -5.54 5.99 -0.75
C ILE A 30 -6.23 4.64 -0.59
N ILE A 31 -5.85 3.90 0.45
CA ILE A 31 -6.47 2.63 0.83
C ILE A 31 -7.01 2.76 2.26
N ASP A 32 -8.32 2.62 2.42
CA ASP A 32 -8.99 2.61 3.73
C ASP A 32 -9.15 1.18 4.25
N ILE A 33 -8.59 0.89 5.42
CA ILE A 33 -8.77 -0.38 6.13
C ILE A 33 -8.91 -0.14 7.64
N ASN A 34 -9.19 -1.20 8.40
CA ASN A 34 -9.29 -1.14 9.84
C ASN A 34 -8.09 -1.80 10.53
N ARG A 35 -7.75 -1.30 11.71
CA ARG A 35 -6.72 -1.90 12.55
C ARG A 35 -7.16 -3.32 12.92
N GLY A 36 -6.35 -4.30 12.54
CA GLY A 36 -6.58 -5.72 12.78
C GLY A 36 -7.05 -6.49 11.54
N ASP A 37 -7.30 -5.82 10.42
CA ASP A 37 -7.63 -6.49 9.16
C ASP A 37 -6.45 -7.32 8.65
N LYS A 38 -6.73 -8.54 8.16
CA LYS A 38 -5.82 -9.28 7.28
C LYS A 38 -6.05 -8.77 5.86
N VAL A 39 -5.05 -8.12 5.28
CA VAL A 39 -5.12 -7.61 3.91
C VAL A 39 -4.50 -8.61 2.96
N ILE A 40 -5.21 -8.93 1.88
CA ILE A 40 -4.73 -9.68 0.72
C ILE A 40 -4.81 -8.73 -0.48
N ALA A 41 -3.67 -8.17 -0.85
CA ALA A 41 -3.54 -7.22 -1.93
C ALA A 41 -3.18 -7.91 -3.25
N THR A 42 -4.00 -7.68 -4.28
CA THR A 42 -3.64 -7.95 -5.68
C THR A 42 -2.84 -6.77 -6.18
N VAL A 43 -1.54 -6.97 -6.45
CA VAL A 43 -0.62 -5.91 -6.83
C VAL A 43 -0.25 -6.08 -8.30
N VAL A 44 -0.59 -5.10 -9.12
CA VAL A 44 -0.46 -5.14 -10.58
C VAL A 44 0.57 -4.12 -11.03
N ASN A 45 1.46 -4.53 -11.92
CA ASN A 45 2.34 -3.64 -12.65
C ASN A 45 1.94 -3.62 -14.13
N GLU A 46 1.49 -2.47 -14.63
CA GLU A 46 1.13 -2.27 -16.03
C GLU A 46 2.30 -1.78 -16.90
N ASP A 47 3.44 -1.45 -16.29
CA ASP A 47 4.64 -0.98 -16.97
C ASP A 47 5.48 -2.11 -17.57
N ASP A 48 6.31 -1.75 -18.55
CA ASP A 48 7.33 -2.60 -19.16
C ASP A 48 8.68 -2.58 -18.40
N TYR A 49 8.72 -1.91 -17.24
CA TYR A 49 9.82 -1.89 -16.29
C TYR A 49 9.33 -2.22 -14.88
N ASP A 50 10.28 -2.52 -14.00
CA ASP A 50 9.98 -2.97 -12.65
C ASP A 50 9.65 -1.81 -11.71
N HIS A 51 8.73 -2.10 -10.79
CA HIS A 51 8.49 -1.30 -9.61
C HIS A 51 8.76 -2.13 -8.35
N GLY A 52 8.54 -1.52 -7.19
CA GLY A 52 8.44 -2.21 -5.92
C GLY A 52 7.21 -1.73 -5.16
N LEU A 53 6.85 -2.48 -4.13
CA LEU A 53 5.87 -2.06 -3.13
C LEU A 53 6.51 -2.24 -1.75
N ALA A 54 6.73 -1.13 -1.05
CA ALA A 54 7.09 -1.12 0.35
C ALA A 54 5.97 -0.53 1.20
N ILE A 55 5.72 -1.17 2.36
CA ILE A 55 4.83 -0.71 3.41
C ILE A 55 5.53 -0.98 4.74
N ASP A 56 6.42 -0.07 5.13
CA ASP A 56 7.34 -0.28 6.27
C ASP A 56 6.60 -0.60 7.57
N ALA A 57 5.48 0.09 7.81
CA ALA A 57 4.66 -0.09 9.01
C ALA A 57 4.14 -1.52 9.20
N PHE A 58 4.05 -2.30 8.10
CA PHE A 58 3.54 -3.67 8.09
C PHE A 58 4.56 -4.67 7.55
N GLY A 59 5.84 -4.28 7.42
CA GLY A 59 6.94 -5.17 7.03
C GLY A 59 6.85 -5.69 5.61
N VAL A 60 6.16 -4.99 4.71
CA VAL A 60 6.05 -5.37 3.29
C VAL A 60 7.20 -4.75 2.51
N SER A 61 7.92 -5.57 1.75
CA SER A 61 8.84 -5.12 0.69
C SER A 61 8.86 -6.18 -0.40
N GLN A 62 8.19 -5.89 -1.52
CA GLN A 62 8.05 -6.81 -2.64
C GLN A 62 8.45 -6.14 -3.95
N ARG A 63 9.14 -6.88 -4.82
CA ARG A 63 9.38 -6.44 -6.20
C ARG A 63 8.11 -6.65 -7.02
N MET A 64 7.81 -5.72 -7.91
CA MET A 64 6.74 -5.79 -8.89
C MET A 64 7.37 -5.90 -10.29
N PRO A 65 7.64 -7.10 -10.82
CA PRO A 65 8.19 -7.26 -12.16
C PRO A 65 7.32 -6.58 -13.23
N ALA A 66 7.93 -6.17 -14.33
CA ALA A 66 7.22 -5.66 -15.51
C ALA A 66 6.06 -6.57 -15.94
N ASN A 67 4.91 -5.98 -16.29
CA ASN A 67 3.71 -6.67 -16.75
C ASN A 67 3.26 -7.85 -15.87
N SER A 68 3.36 -7.71 -14.54
CA SER A 68 3.06 -8.80 -13.61
C SER A 68 1.87 -8.50 -12.70
N THR A 69 1.31 -9.56 -12.13
CA THR A 69 0.38 -9.50 -11.00
C THR A 69 0.91 -10.42 -9.91
N ILE A 70 1.04 -9.88 -8.70
CA ILE A 70 1.50 -10.62 -7.52
C ILE A 70 0.49 -10.45 -6.38
N THR A 71 0.53 -11.38 -5.43
CA THR A 71 -0.27 -11.28 -4.21
C THR A 71 0.62 -10.90 -3.03
N VAL A 72 0.20 -9.91 -2.25
CA VAL A 72 0.89 -9.46 -1.04
C VAL A 72 -0.07 -9.55 0.14
N GLU A 73 0.36 -10.18 1.22
CA GLU A 73 -0.43 -10.31 2.45
C GLU A 73 0.22 -9.59 3.61
N PHE A 74 -0.57 -8.86 4.39
CA PHE A 74 -0.12 -8.23 5.64
C PHE A 74 -1.27 -8.06 6.62
N THR A 75 -0.95 -7.73 7.87
CA THR A 75 -1.94 -7.39 8.90
C THR A 75 -1.76 -5.95 9.33
N ALA A 76 -2.85 -5.17 9.36
CA ALA A 76 -2.83 -3.77 9.76
C ALA A 76 -2.79 -3.63 11.29
N THR A 77 -1.63 -3.80 11.91
CA THR A 77 -1.49 -3.95 13.38
C THR A 77 -1.66 -2.64 14.17
N GLN A 78 -1.58 -1.49 13.50
CA GLN A 78 -1.57 -0.16 14.10
C GLN A 78 -2.56 0.76 13.36
N ALA A 79 -3.26 1.63 14.10
CA ALA A 79 -4.11 2.67 13.51
C ALA A 79 -3.29 3.91 13.17
N GLY A 80 -3.69 4.66 12.15
CA GLY A 80 -2.98 5.83 11.67
C GLY A 80 -2.88 5.88 10.14
N ASP A 81 -2.14 6.86 9.65
CA ASP A 81 -1.83 7.04 8.23
C ASP A 81 -0.42 6.51 7.95
N PHE A 82 -0.30 5.53 7.07
CA PHE A 82 0.98 4.88 6.73
C PHE A 82 1.28 5.00 5.24
N PRO A 83 2.47 5.46 4.84
CA PRO A 83 2.82 5.50 3.44
C PRO A 83 3.02 4.09 2.89
N PHE A 84 2.69 3.91 1.62
CA PHE A 84 3.22 2.85 0.79
C PHE A 84 3.87 3.47 -0.43
N TYR A 85 5.00 2.92 -0.88
CA TYR A 85 5.81 3.58 -1.89
C TYR A 85 6.60 2.59 -2.76
N CYS A 86 7.11 3.09 -3.89
CA CYS A 86 7.96 2.29 -4.77
C CYS A 86 9.34 2.08 -4.15
N SER A 87 9.75 0.84 -3.91
CA SER A 87 11.06 0.50 -3.33
C SER A 87 12.15 0.19 -4.34
N VAL A 88 11.81 0.21 -5.64
CA VAL A 88 12.73 -0.08 -6.75
C VAL A 88 12.88 1.19 -7.59
N PRO A 89 14.11 1.69 -7.84
CA PRO A 89 14.32 2.83 -8.71
C PRO A 89 13.71 2.60 -10.10
N CYS A 90 12.68 3.38 -10.45
CA CYS A 90 11.85 3.17 -11.64
C CYS A 90 11.83 4.38 -12.59
N GLY A 91 12.79 5.29 -12.44
CA GLY A 91 13.00 6.41 -13.37
C GLY A 91 12.04 7.58 -13.20
N GLU A 92 11.77 8.28 -14.31
CA GLU A 92 10.96 9.50 -14.38
C GLU A 92 10.37 9.71 -15.78
N GLY A 93 9.32 10.54 -15.87
CA GLY A 93 8.70 10.93 -17.14
C GLY A 93 7.72 12.09 -17.01
N ILE A 94 6.98 12.38 -18.10
CA ILE A 94 5.99 13.45 -18.15
C ILE A 94 4.58 12.85 -18.16
N VAL A 95 3.76 13.24 -17.19
CA VAL A 95 2.37 12.82 -17.01
C VAL A 95 1.52 14.08 -16.97
N ASP A 96 0.56 14.21 -17.88
CA ASP A 96 -0.31 15.39 -18.00
C ASP A 96 0.46 16.73 -18.03
N GLY A 97 1.59 16.74 -18.74
CA GLY A 97 2.44 17.93 -18.86
C GLY A 97 3.29 18.26 -17.63
N LYS A 98 3.28 17.40 -16.60
CA LYS A 98 4.08 17.56 -15.38
C LYS A 98 5.13 16.46 -15.27
N LYS A 99 6.33 16.81 -14.82
CA LYS A 99 7.35 15.83 -14.47
C LYS A 99 6.89 15.01 -13.27
N ARG A 100 7.00 13.69 -13.38
CA ARG A 100 6.82 12.72 -12.31
C ARG A 100 8.04 11.80 -12.27
N THR A 101 8.36 11.30 -11.10
CA THR A 101 9.58 10.55 -10.81
C THR A 101 9.26 9.37 -9.90
N HIS A 102 10.23 8.47 -9.74
CA HIS A 102 10.22 7.43 -8.73
C HIS A 102 9.79 7.92 -7.33
N PHE A 103 10.19 9.14 -6.95
CA PHE A 103 9.86 9.71 -5.64
C PHE A 103 8.40 10.17 -5.51
N ASP A 104 7.66 10.28 -6.61
CA ASP A 104 6.24 10.64 -6.62
C ASP A 104 5.32 9.39 -6.50
N MET A 105 5.89 8.18 -6.52
CA MET A 105 5.15 6.93 -6.32
C MET A 105 4.93 6.65 -4.85
N ILE A 106 4.07 7.45 -4.22
CA ILE A 106 3.68 7.34 -2.82
C ILE A 106 2.16 7.34 -2.73
N GLY A 107 1.60 6.32 -2.10
CA GLY A 107 0.23 6.31 -1.63
C GLY A 107 0.15 6.23 -0.11
N LYS A 108 -1.07 6.20 0.42
CA LYS A 108 -1.35 6.19 1.85
C LYS A 108 -2.37 5.11 2.22
N ILE A 109 -2.05 4.31 3.22
CA ILE A 109 -3.01 3.43 3.88
C ILE A 109 -3.54 4.17 5.11
N GLN A 110 -4.85 4.39 5.14
CA GLN A 110 -5.55 4.94 6.29
C GLN A 110 -6.12 3.79 7.11
N VAL A 111 -5.54 3.56 8.28
CA VAL A 111 -5.97 2.50 9.18
C VAL A 111 -6.80 3.07 10.31
N LYS A 112 -8.11 2.83 10.25
CA LYS A 112 -9.08 3.30 11.25
C LYS A 112 -9.02 2.41 12.49
N ASN A 113 -9.15 3.04 13.67
CA ASN A 113 -9.36 2.29 14.90
C ASN A 113 -10.88 2.01 15.04
N LEU A 114 -11.27 0.76 15.20
CA LEU A 114 -12.69 0.39 15.42
C LEU A 114 -13.13 0.55 16.88
N VAL A 115 -12.19 0.77 17.80
CA VAL A 115 -12.53 1.10 19.18
C VAL A 115 -12.68 2.61 19.26
N THR A 116 -13.92 3.10 19.24
CA THR A 116 -14.23 4.40 19.83
C THR A 116 -14.01 4.24 21.33
N GLU A 117 -13.09 5.02 21.92
CA GLU A 117 -13.04 5.18 23.37
C GLU A 117 -14.44 5.59 23.82
N ALA A 118 -15.11 4.74 24.60
CA ALA A 118 -16.31 5.14 25.30
C ALA A 118 -15.89 6.26 26.26
N GLN A 119 -16.42 7.47 26.03
CA GLN A 119 -16.38 8.56 27.01
C GLN A 119 -17.17 8.18 28.26
#